data_AF-A0A8T4HCA3-F1
#
_entry.id   AF-A0A8T4HCA3-F1
#
_cell.length_a   1.000
_cell.length_b   1.000
_cell.length_c   1.000
_cell.angle_alpha   90.00
_cell.angle_beta   90.00
_cell.angle_gamma   90.00
#
_symmetry.space_group_name_H-M   'P 1'
#
loop_
_entity.id
_entity.type
_entity.pdbx_description
1 polymer ?
#
loop_
_entity_poly.entity_id
_entity_poly.type
_entity_poly.pdbx_seq_one_letter_code
_entity_poly.pdbx_strand_id
1 'polypeptide(L)'
;MSTIQTQFIKEILQSEGKRFLRNQGMAIRKELKFKTKRLLQDRTATVLSSAESDAVLSIKTPHYGRLLDLRKKSSKPGKAGARTTSKSYRIHNRFVMGHYYAIGFRLMFDFTDEVRNDIVKRFKGRLSNG
;
A
#
# COMPACT_ATOMS: atom_id res chain seq x y z
N MET A 1 -21.72 -4.75 -11.09
CA MET A 1 -20.99 -3.57 -11.62
C MET A 1 -20.76 -3.73 -13.11
N SER A 2 -20.55 -2.65 -13.86
CA SER A 2 -20.14 -2.77 -15.27
C SER A 2 -18.69 -3.26 -15.36
N THR A 3 -18.35 -4.05 -16.39
CA THR A 3 -16.97 -4.56 -16.60
C THR A 3 -15.93 -3.43 -16.62
N ILE A 4 -16.33 -2.25 -17.09
CA ILE A 4 -15.52 -1.03 -17.12
C ILE A 4 -15.23 -0.52 -15.71
N GLN A 5 -16.22 -0.49 -14.81
CA GLN A 5 -16.04 -0.10 -13.41
C GLN A 5 -15.11 -1.08 -12.68
N THR A 6 -15.31 -2.38 -12.87
CA THR A 6 -14.42 -3.40 -12.29
C THR A 6 -12.99 -3.23 -12.78
N GLN A 7 -12.79 -2.94 -14.07
CA GLN A 7 -11.47 -2.66 -14.63
C GLN A 7 -10.85 -1.39 -14.04
N PHE A 8 -11.62 -0.32 -13.90
CA PHE A 8 -11.19 0.93 -13.27
C PHE A 8 -10.72 0.71 -11.82
N ILE A 9 -11.52 -0.01 -11.02
CA ILE A 9 -11.16 -0.34 -9.63
C ILE A 9 -9.86 -1.14 -9.60
N LYS A 10 -9.71 -2.15 -10.46
CA LYS A 10 -8.47 -2.95 -10.56
C LYS A 10 -7.26 -2.08 -10.88
N GLU A 11 -7.38 -1.14 -11.82
CA GLU A 11 -6.30 -0.23 -12.20
C GLU A 11 -5.88 0.68 -11.03
N ILE A 12 -6.85 1.23 -10.29
CA ILE A 12 -6.56 2.03 -9.08
C ILE A 12 -5.84 1.18 -8.03
N LEU A 13 -6.38 0.01 -7.69
CA LEU A 13 -5.80 -0.85 -6.65
C LEU A 13 -4.38 -1.31 -7.02
N GLN A 14 -4.12 -1.62 -8.29
CA GLN A 14 -2.78 -1.98 -8.76
C GLN A 14 -1.81 -0.79 -8.67
N SER A 15 -2.25 0.40 -9.09
CA SER A 15 -1.47 1.63 -9.03
C SER A 15 -1.12 2.00 -7.58
N GLU A 16 -2.10 1.96 -6.68
CA GLU A 16 -1.92 2.26 -5.27
C GLU A 16 -1.10 1.20 -4.54
N GLY A 17 -1.26 -0.08 -4.86
CA GLY A 17 -0.41 -1.15 -4.34
C GLY A 17 1.07 -0.96 -4.68
N LYS A 18 1.39 -0.57 -5.93
CA LYS A 18 2.75 -0.24 -6.35
C LYS A 18 3.29 1.00 -5.60
N ARG A 19 2.48 2.05 -5.49
CA ARG A 19 2.85 3.27 -4.74
C ARG A 19 3.10 2.97 -3.27
N PHE A 20 2.30 2.13 -2.65
CA PHE A 20 2.47 1.67 -1.27
C PHE A 20 3.84 1.05 -1.05
N LEU A 21 4.20 0.04 -1.85
CA LEU A 21 5.48 -0.66 -1.71
C LEU A 21 6.67 0.28 -1.91
N ARG A 22 6.58 1.20 -2.88
CA ARG A 22 7.62 2.19 -3.17
C ARG A 22 7.79 3.17 -2.02
N ASN A 23 6.72 3.84 -1.61
CA ASN A 23 6.76 4.92 -0.63
C ASN A 23 7.13 4.39 0.75
N GLN A 24 6.52 3.28 1.17
CA GLN A 24 6.88 2.61 2.40
C GLN A 24 8.34 2.13 2.37
N GLY A 25 8.79 1.60 1.23
CA GLY A 25 10.18 1.19 1.04
C GLY A 25 11.18 2.34 1.19
N MET A 26 10.87 3.53 0.66
CA MET A 26 11.71 4.72 0.84
C MET A 26 11.80 5.14 2.31
N ALA A 27 10.67 5.18 3.02
CA ALA A 27 10.66 5.52 4.45
C ALA A 27 11.47 4.51 5.28
N ILE A 28 11.30 3.23 5.01
CA ILE A 28 12.07 2.15 5.64
C ILE A 28 13.58 2.36 5.41
N ARG A 29 13.99 2.69 4.17
CA ARG A 29 15.41 2.92 3.85
C ARG A 29 16.00 4.12 4.58
N LYS A 30 15.21 5.17 4.80
CA LYS A 30 15.63 6.37 5.50
C LYS A 30 15.86 6.12 6.99
N GLU A 31 14.99 5.32 7.61
CA GLU A 31 14.94 5.18 9.07
C GLU A 31 15.79 4.01 9.60
N LEU A 32 16.04 2.97 8.80
CA LEU A 32 16.67 1.73 9.25
C LEU A 32 18.03 1.50 8.60
N LYS A 33 18.96 0.96 9.39
CA LYS A 33 20.20 0.36 8.89
C LYS A 33 20.00 -1.14 8.70
N PHE A 34 20.29 -1.66 7.51
CA PHE A 34 20.04 -3.05 7.16
C PHE A 34 21.31 -3.90 7.27
N LYS A 35 21.22 -5.02 7.98
CA LYS A 35 22.13 -6.16 7.77
C LYS A 35 21.62 -7.06 6.64
N THR A 36 20.30 -7.26 6.59
CA THR A 36 19.61 -8.03 5.54
C THR A 36 18.52 -7.17 4.90
N LYS A 37 18.32 -7.28 3.58
CA LYS A 37 17.32 -6.51 2.83
C LYS A 37 15.93 -7.17 2.79
N ARG A 38 15.71 -8.25 3.56
CA ARG A 38 14.47 -9.03 3.60
C ARG A 38 13.23 -8.18 3.92
N LEU A 39 13.37 -7.20 4.81
CA LEU A 39 12.29 -6.29 5.17
C LEU A 39 11.78 -5.43 3.99
N LEU A 40 12.64 -5.25 2.96
CA LEU A 40 12.29 -4.60 1.69
C LEU A 40 11.81 -5.59 0.63
N GLN A 41 12.49 -6.74 0.52
CA GLN A 41 12.33 -7.68 -0.58
C GLN A 41 11.11 -8.59 -0.42
N ASP A 42 10.76 -8.96 0.81
CA ASP A 42 9.71 -9.96 1.07
C ASP A 42 8.31 -9.31 1.11
N ARG A 43 8.17 -8.06 0.64
CA ARG A 43 6.89 -7.36 0.57
C ARG A 43 6.26 -7.51 -0.80
N THR A 44 4.97 -7.82 -0.84
CA THR A 44 4.22 -7.95 -2.08
C THR A 44 2.88 -7.23 -1.98
N ALA A 45 2.39 -6.78 -3.13
CA ALA A 45 1.07 -6.18 -3.30
C ALA A 45 0.43 -6.82 -4.53
N THR A 46 -0.68 -7.52 -4.33
CA THR A 46 -1.36 -8.26 -5.38
C THR A 46 -2.84 -7.92 -5.37
N VAL A 47 -3.41 -7.68 -6.55
CA VAL A 47 -4.84 -7.46 -6.69
C VAL A 47 -5.49 -8.78 -7.07
N LEU A 48 -6.37 -9.25 -6.20
CA LEU A 48 -7.14 -10.47 -6.37
C LEU A 48 -8.54 -10.11 -6.87
N SER A 49 -9.14 -10.97 -7.70
CA SER A 49 -10.58 -10.90 -7.99
C SER A 49 -11.25 -11.99 -7.16
N SER A 50 -12.30 -11.65 -6.41
CA SER A 50 -13.07 -12.62 -5.60
C SER A 50 -14.51 -12.68 -6.11
N ALA A 51 -15.20 -13.79 -5.89
CA ALA A 51 -16.63 -13.90 -6.19
C ALA A 51 -17.47 -12.88 -5.41
N GLU A 52 -17.02 -12.49 -4.21
CA GLU A 52 -17.70 -11.53 -3.33
C GLU A 52 -17.23 -10.08 -3.51
N SER A 53 -16.16 -9.84 -4.26
CA SER A 53 -15.58 -8.50 -4.42
C SER A 53 -14.90 -8.36 -5.77
N ASP A 54 -15.35 -7.37 -6.54
CA ASP A 54 -14.85 -7.03 -7.88
C ASP A 54 -13.32 -6.94 -7.95
N ALA A 55 -12.68 -6.43 -6.88
CA ALA A 55 -11.24 -6.48 -6.69
C ALA A 55 -10.84 -6.28 -5.21
N VAL A 56 -9.79 -6.98 -4.77
CA VAL A 56 -9.21 -6.86 -3.42
C VAL A 56 -7.70 -6.64 -3.53
N LEU A 57 -7.19 -5.57 -2.91
CA LEU A 57 -5.75 -5.33 -2.79
C LEU A 57 -5.21 -6.08 -1.56
N SER A 58 -4.45 -7.15 -1.79
CA SER A 58 -3.75 -7.89 -0.74
C SER A 58 -2.31 -7.42 -0.63
N ILE A 59 -1.90 -6.98 0.57
CA ILE A 59 -0.53 -6.56 0.88
C ILE A 59 0.06 -7.58 1.86
N LYS A 60 1.16 -8.22 1.48
CA LYS A 60 1.92 -9.10 2.36
C LYS A 60 3.21 -8.42 2.77
N THR A 61 3.54 -8.48 4.05
CA THR A 61 4.77 -7.92 4.60
C THR A 61 5.39 -8.85 5.64
N PRO A 62 6.74 -8.93 5.72
CA PRO A 62 7.42 -9.78 6.68
C PRO A 62 7.22 -9.31 8.13
N HIS A 63 7.13 -10.25 9.06
CA HIS A 63 6.71 -10.02 10.44
C HIS A 63 7.89 -9.61 11.35
N TYR A 64 8.37 -8.35 11.27
CA TYR A 64 9.58 -7.90 11.99
C TYR A 64 9.36 -6.97 13.22
N GLY A 65 8.17 -6.96 13.82
CA GLY A 65 7.77 -6.06 14.93
C GLY A 65 6.73 -5.03 14.45
N ARG A 66 5.68 -5.52 13.76
CA ARG A 66 4.68 -4.74 12.99
C ARG A 66 5.26 -3.50 12.29
N LEU A 67 6.23 -3.72 11.40
CA LEU A 67 6.52 -2.84 10.26
C LEU A 67 6.56 -1.31 10.53
N LEU A 68 7.17 -0.68 11.54
CA LEU A 68 7.72 -1.09 12.84
C LEU A 68 7.19 -0.04 13.84
N ASP A 69 5.89 -0.11 14.10
CA ASP A 69 5.14 0.77 15.00
C ASP A 69 5.23 0.34 16.48
N LEU A 70 6.35 -0.27 16.87
CA LEU A 70 6.65 -0.64 18.24
C LEU A 70 7.65 0.33 18.86
N ARG A 71 7.31 0.88 20.04
CA ARG A 71 8.24 1.63 20.89
C ARG A 71 9.34 0.68 21.40
N LYS A 72 10.61 1.03 21.24
CA LYS A 72 11.71 0.39 21.97
C LYS A 72 11.54 0.78 23.45
N LYS A 73 11.43 -0.21 24.34
CA LYS A 73 11.72 0.02 25.77
C LYS A 73 13.18 0.44 25.84
N SER A 74 13.50 1.62 26.37
CA SER A 74 14.90 1.88 26.70
C SER A 74 15.29 0.95 27.83
N SER A 75 16.43 0.31 27.69
CA SER A 75 17.07 -0.47 28.74
C SER A 75 17.81 0.41 29.74
N LYS A 76 17.86 1.74 29.51
CA LYS A 76 18.61 2.69 30.34
C LYS A 76 17.66 3.61 31.10
N PRO A 77 17.68 3.62 32.44
CA PRO A 77 17.02 4.68 33.20
C PRO A 77 17.65 6.02 32.79
N GLY A 78 16.83 7.05 32.58
CA GLY A 78 17.31 8.41 32.37
C GLY A 78 18.05 8.93 33.61
N LYS A 79 18.73 10.08 33.49
CA LYS A 79 19.53 10.72 34.56
C LYS A 79 18.78 10.93 35.89
N ALA A 80 17.46 10.77 35.93
CA ALA A 80 16.59 10.93 37.10
C ALA A 80 15.72 9.68 37.41
N GLY A 81 16.12 8.48 36.99
CA GLY A 81 15.35 7.24 37.23
C GLY A 81 14.12 7.04 36.34
N ALA A 82 13.74 8.03 35.53
CA ALA A 82 12.65 7.93 34.56
C ALA A 82 13.03 7.02 33.38
N ARG A 83 12.19 6.01 33.07
CA ARG A 83 12.33 5.18 31.86
C ARG A 83 12.08 6.05 30.62
N THR A 84 13.08 6.26 29.76
CA THR A 84 12.90 7.00 28.50
C THR A 84 12.29 6.09 27.43
N THR A 85 11.05 6.30 26.99
CA THR A 85 10.50 5.49 25.90
C THR A 85 11.04 5.95 24.55
N SER A 86 11.46 5.05 23.65
CA SER A 86 11.80 5.45 22.28
C SER A 86 10.54 5.86 21.51
N LYS A 87 10.69 6.80 20.55
CA LYS A 87 9.63 7.13 19.58
C LYS A 87 9.40 5.94 18.62
N SER A 88 8.15 5.71 18.20
CA SER A 88 7.84 4.72 17.14
C SER A 88 8.12 5.32 15.77
N TYR A 89 8.43 4.47 14.79
CA TYR A 89 8.71 4.93 13.43
C TYR A 89 7.46 5.31 12.62
N ARG A 90 6.25 4.91 13.07
CA ARG A 90 4.97 5.23 12.40
C ARG A 90 4.92 4.85 10.93
N ILE A 91 5.58 3.76 10.56
CA ILE A 91 5.70 3.32 9.17
C ILE A 91 4.41 2.59 8.75
N HIS A 92 3.99 1.55 9.47
CA HIS A 92 2.85 0.74 9.02
C HIS A 92 1.55 1.55 8.95
N ASN A 93 1.10 2.11 10.08
CA ASN A 93 -0.21 2.73 10.15
C ASN A 93 -0.32 3.96 9.25
N ARG A 94 0.75 4.76 9.16
CA ARG A 94 0.79 5.94 8.28
C ARG A 94 0.57 5.55 6.81
N PHE A 95 1.27 4.53 6.33
CA PHE A 95 1.15 4.14 4.93
C PHE A 95 -0.15 3.40 4.65
N VAL A 96 -0.64 2.55 5.56
CA VAL A 96 -1.94 1.88 5.41
C VAL A 96 -3.07 2.91 5.32
N MET A 97 -3.13 3.85 6.27
CA MET A 97 -4.20 4.86 6.28
C MET A 97 -4.07 5.83 5.10
N GLY A 98 -2.85 6.28 4.80
CA GLY A 98 -2.61 7.18 3.67
C GLY A 98 -3.07 6.56 2.34
N HIS A 99 -2.79 5.27 2.11
CA HIS A 99 -3.26 4.60 0.90
C HIS A 99 -4.74 4.26 0.93
N TYR A 100 -5.32 3.94 2.10
CA TYR A 100 -6.76 3.76 2.23
C TYR A 100 -7.53 5.02 1.81
N TYR A 101 -7.14 6.19 2.32
CA TYR A 101 -7.75 7.47 1.92
C TYR A 101 -7.48 7.81 0.45
N ALA A 102 -6.27 7.56 -0.06
CA ALA A 102 -5.95 7.79 -1.46
C ALA A 102 -6.81 6.93 -2.39
N ILE A 103 -7.03 5.65 -2.05
CA ILE A 103 -7.92 4.76 -2.81
C ILE A 103 -9.36 5.32 -2.78
N GLY A 104 -9.87 5.65 -1.60
CA GLY A 104 -11.23 6.21 -1.47
C GLY A 104 -11.42 7.48 -2.29
N PHE A 105 -10.48 8.42 -2.20
CA PHE A 105 -10.52 9.67 -2.97
C PHE A 105 -10.54 9.40 -4.48
N ARG A 106 -9.66 8.53 -4.98
CA ARG A 106 -9.58 8.22 -6.41
C ARG A 106 -10.82 7.47 -6.89
N LEU A 107 -11.39 6.58 -6.09
CA LEU A 107 -12.64 5.92 -6.43
C LEU A 107 -13.82 6.90 -6.51
N MET A 108 -13.82 7.95 -5.68
CA MET A 108 -14.87 8.97 -5.69
C MET A 108 -14.74 9.95 -6.85
N PHE A 109 -13.51 10.34 -7.23
CA PHE A 109 -13.30 11.47 -8.14
C PHE A 109 -12.67 11.10 -9.50
N ASP A 110 -11.91 10.00 -9.60
CA ASP A 110 -11.17 9.69 -10.83
C ASP A 110 -12.05 8.94 -11.87
N PHE A 111 -13.28 8.55 -11.54
CA PHE A 111 -14.16 7.85 -12.50
C PHE A 111 -14.91 8.81 -13.42
N THR A 112 -14.16 9.55 -14.23
CA THR A 112 -14.70 10.52 -15.20
C THR A 112 -15.11 9.84 -16.51
N ASP A 113 -15.89 10.54 -17.34
CA ASP A 113 -16.28 10.03 -18.66
C ASP A 113 -15.08 9.84 -19.59
N GLU A 114 -14.04 10.67 -19.46
CA GLU A 114 -12.77 10.50 -20.19
C GLU A 114 -12.09 9.17 -19.84
N VAL A 115 -11.97 8.87 -18.54
CA VAL A 115 -11.39 7.61 -18.05
C VAL A 115 -12.24 6.42 -18.50
N ARG A 116 -13.57 6.53 -18.45
CA ARG A 116 -14.48 5.50 -18.97
C ARG A 116 -14.22 5.24 -20.45
N ASN A 117 -14.16 6.29 -21.26
CA ASN A 117 -13.96 6.19 -22.71
C ASN A 117 -12.59 5.57 -23.04
N ASP A 118 -11.55 5.93 -22.31
CA ASP A 118 -10.23 5.34 -22.48
C ASP A 118 -10.22 3.84 -22.15
N ILE A 119 -10.86 3.42 -21.04
CA ILE A 119 -10.99 1.99 -20.71
C ILE A 119 -11.76 1.24 -21.80
N VAL A 120 -12.85 1.82 -22.32
CA VAL A 120 -13.62 1.23 -23.43
C VAL A 120 -12.78 1.08 -24.68
N LYS A 121 -12.00 2.11 -25.04
CA LYS A 121 -11.10 2.08 -26.20
C LYS A 121 -10.06 0.98 -26.07
N ARG A 122 -9.44 0.84 -24.90
CA ARG A 122 -8.48 -0.24 -24.60
C ARG A 122 -9.14 -1.62 -24.65
N PHE A 123 -10.39 -1.75 -24.21
CA PHE A 123 -11.17 -3.00 -24.31
C PHE A 123 -11.45 -3.39 -25.76
N LYS A 124 -11.94 -2.44 -26.57
CA LYS A 124 -12.22 -2.67 -28.01
C LYS A 124 -10.95 -3.03 -28.78
N GLY A 125 -9.83 -2.35 -28.51
CA GLY A 125 -8.53 -2.65 -29.13
C GLY A 125 -7.94 -4.01 -28.74
N ARG A 126 -8.32 -4.58 -27.59
CA ARG A 126 -7.94 -5.95 -27.21
C ARG A 126 -8.73 -7.01 -27.96
N LEU A 127 -9.99 -6.74 -28.28
CA LEU A 127 -10.88 -7.67 -28.99
C LEU A 127 -10.60 -7.72 -30.49
N SER A 128 -9.98 -6.69 -31.08
CA SER A 128 -9.65 -6.69 -32.53
C SER A 128 -8.27 -7.28 -32.86
N ASN A 129 -7.45 -7.58 -31.85
CA ASN A 129 -6.07 -8.06 -32.01
C ASN A 129 -5.89 -9.51 -31.51
N GLY A 130 -6.99 -10.23 -31.26
CA GLY A 130 -7.02 -11.65 -30.93
C GLY A 130 -7.92 -12.38 -31.92
#